data_AF-A0A959NFB9-F1
#
_entry.id   AF-A0A959NFB9-F1
#
_cell.length_a   1.000
_cell.length_b   1.000
_cell.length_c   1.000
_cell.angle_alpha   90.00
_cell.angle_beta   90.00
_cell.angle_gamma   90.00
#
_symmetry.space_group_name_H-M   'P 1'
#
loop_
_entity.id
_entity.type
_entity.pdbx_description
1 polymer ?
#
loop_
_entity_poly.entity_id
_entity_poly.type
_entity_poly.pdbx_seq_one_letter_code
_entity_poly.pdbx_strand_id
1 'polypeptide(L)'
;MAKDKRAPMEDQAPAIVWLSFNVHGNEASSSEAAMMTIWALVNPENNTSKAWLKNTVVVIDPCLNPDGRDRYVNWYRSVKGKYANPQLMSREHDEPSPQGRVNHYYFDLNRDWVWQIQKESEERLAAYNQWLPQVHVDFHEQYFNNPYYFPPAAEPFHEVITPWQRTFQKMVGQNNAKYFDKNGWLYFTGEVFDLFYPSYGDTYPLFNGAIGMTYEQAGHSRSGTAVITDDGDTLTLFDRANHHYTAALSTIEIASQKAPELIQSFRKYFNTAVASGIGKYKSYVIKNNQADKERIDVLLSLLDKNKIRYAKGSGTSKGYDYITGKETTFNYKDDIVINAAQPKSVLIKVLFEPKSQLVDSVTYDITAWSLPYVFGVQAYACEQKIN
;
A
#
# COMPACT_ATOMS: atom_id res chain seq x y z
N MET A 1 15.42 -15.90 9.87
CA MET A 1 15.76 -16.40 8.52
C MET A 1 16.97 -15.63 8.00
N ALA A 2 17.94 -16.29 7.39
CA ALA A 2 19.23 -15.67 7.04
C ALA A 2 19.06 -14.55 6.00
N LYS A 3 19.54 -13.35 6.34
CA LYS A 3 19.24 -12.05 5.70
C LYS A 3 19.74 -11.89 4.25
N ASP A 4 20.41 -12.90 3.70
CA ASP A 4 21.00 -12.94 2.34
C ASP A 4 20.77 -14.25 1.60
N LYS A 5 19.89 -15.11 2.11
CA LYS A 5 19.61 -16.40 1.46
C LYS A 5 18.38 -16.28 0.56
N ARG A 6 18.35 -17.13 -0.47
CA ARG A 6 17.14 -17.37 -1.26
C ARG A 6 15.98 -17.72 -0.35
N ALA A 7 14.77 -17.34 -0.74
CA ALA A 7 13.56 -17.69 -0.01
C ALA A 7 13.44 -19.24 0.10
N PRO A 8 13.06 -19.78 1.27
CA PRO A 8 12.97 -21.22 1.52
C PRO A 8 11.99 -21.92 0.55
N MET A 9 12.18 -23.22 0.32
CA MET A 9 11.23 -24.04 -0.46
C MET A 9 10.10 -24.50 0.45
N GLU A 10 8.96 -23.81 0.34
CA GLU A 10 7.74 -24.11 1.11
C GLU A 10 6.55 -24.17 0.14
N ASP A 11 6.57 -25.15 -0.77
CA ASP A 11 5.57 -25.25 -1.86
C ASP A 11 4.15 -25.57 -1.35
N GLN A 12 4.01 -25.87 -0.05
CA GLN A 12 2.72 -26.07 0.64
C GLN A 12 2.46 -25.06 1.76
N ALA A 13 3.25 -23.98 1.87
CA ALA A 13 2.93 -22.92 2.82
C ALA A 13 1.56 -22.30 2.49
N PRO A 14 0.84 -21.77 3.48
CA PRO A 14 -0.34 -20.94 3.21
C PRO A 14 0.07 -19.57 2.66
N ALA A 15 -0.72 -19.01 1.75
CA ALA A 15 -0.55 -17.63 1.31
C ALA A 15 -1.06 -16.66 2.38
N ILE A 16 -0.31 -15.60 2.63
CA ILE A 16 -0.68 -14.56 3.59
C ILE A 16 -1.46 -13.47 2.86
N VAL A 17 -2.69 -13.24 3.33
CA VAL A 17 -3.58 -12.16 2.87
C VAL A 17 -3.69 -11.13 3.99
N TRP A 18 -3.34 -9.88 3.71
CA TRP A 18 -3.45 -8.77 4.66
C TRP A 18 -4.54 -7.81 4.23
N LEU A 19 -5.54 -7.61 5.09
CA LEU A 19 -6.66 -6.72 4.84
C LEU A 19 -6.58 -5.53 5.80
N SER A 20 -6.39 -4.34 5.24
CA SER A 20 -6.18 -3.09 5.97
C SER A 20 -7.41 -2.20 5.83
N PHE A 21 -8.04 -1.85 6.94
CA PHE A 21 -9.29 -1.09 6.94
C PHE A 21 -9.11 0.28 7.60
N ASN A 22 -9.85 1.27 7.09
CA ASN A 22 -10.10 2.56 7.77
C ASN A 22 -8.80 3.36 8.05
N VAL A 23 -7.94 3.49 7.04
CA VAL A 23 -6.79 4.42 7.07
C VAL A 23 -7.23 5.88 7.09
N HIS A 24 -8.39 6.16 6.53
CA HIS A 24 -9.12 7.39 6.77
C HIS A 24 -10.26 7.11 7.75
N GLY A 25 -10.20 7.71 8.93
CA GLY A 25 -11.08 7.36 10.04
C GLY A 25 -12.56 7.66 9.80
N ASN A 26 -12.88 8.59 8.90
CA ASN A 26 -14.25 8.96 8.56
C ASN A 26 -14.88 8.13 7.42
N GLU A 27 -14.22 7.04 7.00
CA GLU A 27 -14.72 6.05 6.05
C GLU A 27 -15.29 4.86 6.85
N ALA A 28 -16.51 5.06 7.36
CA ALA A 28 -17.08 4.26 8.46
C ALA A 28 -17.35 2.78 8.12
N SER A 29 -17.68 2.47 6.87
CA SER A 29 -18.03 1.12 6.44
C SER A 29 -16.84 0.15 6.50
N SER A 30 -15.60 0.66 6.39
CA SER A 30 -14.39 -0.17 6.45
C SER A 30 -14.28 -0.91 7.79
N SER A 31 -14.49 -0.24 8.92
CA SER A 31 -14.43 -0.91 10.24
C SER A 31 -15.60 -1.88 10.48
N GLU A 32 -16.79 -1.58 9.96
CA GLU A 32 -17.95 -2.49 10.05
C GLU A 32 -17.71 -3.75 9.20
N ALA A 33 -17.21 -3.59 7.98
CA ALA A 33 -16.83 -4.68 7.10
C ALA A 33 -15.73 -5.56 7.71
N ALA A 34 -14.72 -4.97 8.36
CA ALA A 34 -13.68 -5.72 9.06
C ALA A 34 -14.27 -6.69 10.09
N MET A 35 -15.24 -6.24 10.89
CA MET A 35 -15.93 -7.08 11.88
C MET A 35 -16.77 -8.18 11.23
N MET A 36 -17.50 -7.87 10.15
CA MET A 36 -18.25 -8.86 9.38
C MET A 36 -17.32 -9.94 8.80
N THR A 37 -16.17 -9.53 8.25
CA THR A 37 -15.16 -10.43 7.69
C THR A 37 -14.56 -11.32 8.77
N ILE A 38 -14.16 -10.76 9.91
CA ILE A 38 -13.65 -11.55 11.06
C ILE A 38 -14.67 -12.61 11.45
N TRP A 39 -15.94 -12.21 11.65
CA TRP A 39 -17.01 -13.13 12.04
C TRP A 39 -17.18 -14.28 11.04
N ALA A 40 -17.20 -13.98 9.75
CA ALA A 40 -17.36 -15.00 8.70
C ALA A 40 -16.18 -15.99 8.64
N LEU A 41 -14.96 -15.53 8.93
CA LEU A 41 -13.76 -16.37 8.94
C LEU A 41 -13.69 -17.28 10.16
N VAL A 42 -14.13 -16.81 11.33
CA VAL A 42 -14.08 -17.59 12.58
C VAL A 42 -15.36 -18.38 12.87
N ASN A 43 -16.44 -18.16 12.11
CA ASN A 43 -17.70 -18.89 12.29
C ASN A 43 -17.51 -20.39 11.96
N PRO A 44 -17.69 -21.30 12.94
CA PRO A 44 -17.52 -22.74 12.71
C PRO A 44 -18.60 -23.35 11.80
N GLU A 45 -19.67 -22.64 11.46
CA GLU A 45 -20.69 -23.13 10.52
C GLU A 45 -20.34 -22.78 9.07
N ASN A 46 -19.40 -21.87 8.85
CA ASN A 46 -18.98 -21.44 7.52
C ASN A 46 -17.95 -22.42 6.91
N ASN A 47 -18.44 -23.48 6.25
CA ASN A 47 -17.57 -24.48 5.61
C ASN A 47 -16.74 -23.91 4.45
N THR A 48 -17.20 -22.84 3.81
CA THR A 48 -16.51 -22.17 2.71
C THR A 48 -15.25 -21.47 3.21
N SER A 49 -15.36 -20.63 4.26
CA SER A 49 -14.18 -19.94 4.83
C SER A 49 -13.18 -20.92 5.43
N LYS A 50 -13.66 -21.99 6.09
CA LYS A 50 -12.79 -23.08 6.57
C LYS A 50 -11.96 -23.73 5.46
N ALA A 51 -12.54 -23.91 4.27
CA ALA A 51 -11.81 -24.47 3.15
C ALA A 51 -10.71 -23.51 2.66
N TRP A 52 -11.00 -22.20 2.62
CA TRP A 52 -10.01 -21.19 2.23
C TRP A 52 -8.85 -21.09 3.23
N LEU A 53 -9.14 -21.12 4.53
CA LEU A 53 -8.15 -21.03 5.61
C LEU A 53 -7.19 -22.23 5.69
N LYS A 54 -7.44 -23.32 4.95
CA LYS A 54 -6.44 -24.39 4.78
C LYS A 54 -5.24 -23.93 3.93
N ASN A 55 -5.45 -22.95 3.07
CA ASN A 55 -4.47 -22.46 2.11
C ASN A 55 -4.02 -21.02 2.41
N THR A 56 -4.63 -20.35 3.39
CA THR A 56 -4.34 -18.95 3.69
C THR A 56 -4.17 -18.66 5.18
N VAL A 57 -3.32 -17.69 5.47
CA VAL A 57 -3.29 -16.97 6.75
C VAL A 57 -3.81 -15.56 6.49
N VAL A 58 -4.88 -15.16 7.18
CA VAL A 58 -5.49 -13.84 6.99
C VAL A 58 -5.11 -12.94 8.16
N VAL A 59 -4.42 -11.84 7.86
CA VAL A 59 -4.11 -10.76 8.80
C VAL A 59 -5.14 -9.64 8.56
N ILE A 60 -5.82 -9.20 9.61
CA ILE A 60 -6.80 -8.13 9.54
C ILE A 60 -6.33 -7.00 10.45
N ASP A 61 -6.13 -5.83 9.86
CA ASP A 61 -5.96 -4.57 10.57
C ASP A 61 -7.29 -3.80 10.49
N PRO A 62 -8.15 -3.87 11.53
CA PRO A 62 -9.54 -3.42 11.44
C PRO A 62 -9.70 -1.90 11.47
N CYS A 63 -8.66 -1.17 11.90
CA CYS A 63 -8.68 0.28 12.00
C CYS A 63 -7.27 0.85 12.04
N LEU A 64 -6.82 1.30 10.87
CA LEU A 64 -5.52 1.93 10.69
C LEU A 64 -5.41 3.33 11.32
N ASN A 65 -6.53 4.05 11.44
CA ASN A 65 -6.59 5.39 12.00
C ASN A 65 -7.60 5.48 13.16
N PRO A 66 -7.27 4.93 14.35
CA PRO A 66 -8.19 4.91 15.49
C PRO A 66 -8.58 6.30 15.97
N ASP A 67 -7.65 7.26 15.99
CA ASP A 67 -7.91 8.63 16.44
C ASP A 67 -8.87 9.37 15.50
N GLY A 68 -8.65 9.24 14.18
CA GLY A 68 -9.54 9.80 13.17
C GLY A 68 -10.92 9.16 13.21
N ARG A 69 -10.98 7.84 13.43
CA ARG A 69 -12.23 7.10 13.55
C ARG A 69 -13.05 7.56 14.75
N ASP A 70 -12.42 7.64 15.92
CA ASP A 70 -13.10 8.07 17.13
C ASP A 70 -13.54 9.53 17.05
N ARG A 71 -12.76 10.41 16.38
CA ARG A 71 -13.17 11.78 16.08
C ARG A 71 -14.46 11.83 15.27
N TYR A 72 -14.52 11.10 14.15
CA TYR A 72 -15.71 11.03 13.30
C TYR A 72 -16.91 10.46 14.06
N VAL A 73 -16.73 9.33 14.74
CA VAL A 73 -17.82 8.66 15.48
C VAL A 73 -18.36 9.53 16.62
N ASN A 74 -17.48 10.21 17.36
CA ASN A 74 -17.88 11.11 18.44
C ASN A 74 -18.72 12.28 17.91
N TRP A 75 -18.27 12.91 16.82
CA TRP A 75 -19.04 13.96 16.16
C TRP A 75 -20.39 13.42 15.65
N TYR A 76 -20.39 12.34 14.87
CA TYR A 76 -21.60 11.79 14.25
C TYR A 76 -22.65 11.44 15.32
N ARG A 77 -22.23 10.84 16.44
CA ARG A 77 -23.12 10.52 17.57
C ARG A 77 -23.76 11.75 18.22
N SER A 78 -23.13 12.92 18.16
CA SER A 78 -23.66 14.16 18.72
C SER A 78 -24.70 14.84 17.84
N VAL A 79 -24.73 14.53 16.54
CA VAL A 79 -25.61 15.20 15.56
C VAL A 79 -26.67 14.28 14.95
N LYS A 80 -26.49 12.95 15.03
CA LYS A 80 -27.42 11.99 14.42
C LYS A 80 -28.83 12.08 15.01
N GLY A 81 -29.82 11.85 14.16
CA GLY A 81 -31.21 11.71 14.59
C GLY A 81 -31.50 10.38 15.30
N LYS A 82 -32.74 10.24 15.79
CA LYS A 82 -33.26 8.94 16.27
C LYS A 82 -33.32 7.90 15.14
N TYR A 83 -33.61 8.36 13.92
CA TYR A 83 -33.65 7.58 12.70
C TYR A 83 -32.62 8.14 11.72
N ALA A 84 -32.09 7.28 10.86
CA ALA A 84 -31.21 7.70 9.78
C ALA A 84 -31.93 8.75 8.90
N ASN A 85 -31.24 9.84 8.59
CA ASN A 85 -31.77 10.86 7.70
C ASN A 85 -30.92 10.86 6.43
N PRO A 86 -31.46 10.44 5.28
CA PRO A 86 -30.66 10.32 4.06
C PRO A 86 -30.53 11.63 3.27
N GLN A 87 -31.16 12.72 3.75
CA GLN A 87 -31.16 14.01 3.08
C GLN A 87 -29.85 14.76 3.34
N LEU A 88 -29.04 14.95 2.28
CA LEU A 88 -27.72 15.60 2.32
C LEU A 88 -27.66 16.95 3.05
N MET A 89 -28.76 17.69 3.09
CA MET A 89 -28.85 18.98 3.79
C MET A 89 -28.86 18.85 5.33
N SER A 90 -28.93 17.63 5.85
CA SER A 90 -28.95 17.35 7.28
C SER A 90 -27.55 17.48 7.89
N ARG A 91 -27.49 17.94 9.14
CA ARG A 91 -26.22 18.17 9.85
C ARG A 91 -25.33 16.92 9.93
N GLU A 92 -25.89 15.72 9.88
CA GLU A 92 -25.13 14.47 9.95
C GLU A 92 -24.31 14.12 8.70
N HIS A 93 -24.45 14.90 7.62
CA HIS A 93 -23.64 14.77 6.39
C HIS A 93 -22.52 15.82 6.29
N ASP A 94 -22.47 16.80 7.19
CA ASP A 94 -21.50 17.91 7.10
C ASP A 94 -20.50 17.85 8.26
N GLU A 95 -19.51 16.98 8.11
CA GLU A 95 -18.45 16.78 9.10
C GLU A 95 -17.60 18.06 9.27
N PRO A 96 -17.49 18.62 10.49
CA PRO A 96 -16.72 19.82 10.72
C PRO A 96 -15.21 19.56 10.66
N SER A 97 -14.45 20.60 10.40
CA SER A 97 -12.99 20.56 10.57
C SER A 97 -12.62 20.60 12.06
N PRO A 98 -11.60 19.83 12.52
CA PRO A 98 -10.86 18.84 11.75
C PRO A 98 -11.66 17.55 11.52
N GLN A 99 -11.56 17.00 10.30
CA GLN A 99 -12.24 15.76 9.92
C GLN A 99 -11.53 14.51 10.49
N GLY A 100 -12.26 13.40 10.56
CA GLY A 100 -11.76 12.08 10.94
C GLY A 100 -10.89 11.41 9.87
N ARG A 101 -10.80 11.95 8.65
CA ARG A 101 -9.94 11.42 7.58
C ARG A 101 -8.49 11.27 8.02
N VAL A 102 -7.98 12.26 8.73
CA VAL A 102 -6.58 12.37 9.15
C VAL A 102 -6.37 11.89 10.58
N ASN A 103 -5.13 11.57 10.96
CA ASN A 103 -4.81 11.11 12.31
C ASN A 103 -4.84 12.25 13.35
N HIS A 104 -4.29 12.02 14.54
CA HIS A 104 -4.18 13.04 15.59
C HIS A 104 -3.47 14.33 15.12
N TYR A 105 -2.41 14.19 14.32
CA TYR A 105 -1.58 15.30 13.86
C TYR A 105 -2.08 15.94 12.55
N TYR A 106 -3.30 15.63 12.14
CA TYR A 106 -3.89 16.05 10.87
C TYR A 106 -3.10 15.57 9.64
N PHE A 107 -2.46 14.40 9.75
CA PHE A 107 -1.71 13.79 8.67
C PHE A 107 -2.54 12.69 7.96
N ASP A 108 -2.42 12.61 6.64
CA ASP A 108 -3.01 11.53 5.85
C ASP A 108 -2.11 10.28 5.92
N LEU A 109 -2.57 9.26 6.65
CA LEU A 109 -1.80 8.02 6.87
C LEU A 109 -1.62 7.18 5.59
N ASN A 110 -2.43 7.43 4.55
CA ASN A 110 -2.21 6.83 3.23
C ASN A 110 -1.28 7.68 2.36
N ARG A 111 -0.46 8.55 2.95
CA ARG A 111 0.74 9.12 2.32
C ARG A 111 2.03 8.74 3.02
N ASP A 112 1.94 8.07 4.17
CA ASP A 112 3.05 7.90 5.11
C ASP A 112 3.70 6.51 5.09
N TRP A 113 3.31 5.62 4.16
CA TRP A 113 3.82 4.24 4.14
C TRP A 113 5.34 4.15 3.97
N VAL A 114 5.95 4.85 3.02
CA VAL A 114 7.41 4.87 2.91
C VAL A 114 8.02 5.65 4.08
N TRP A 115 7.47 6.83 4.35
CA TRP A 115 8.08 7.86 5.19
C TRP A 115 8.06 7.53 6.68
N GLN A 116 7.02 6.84 7.15
CA GLN A 116 6.88 6.39 8.54
C GLN A 116 7.17 7.51 9.54
N ILE A 117 6.56 8.68 9.31
CA ILE A 117 6.67 9.84 10.21
C ILE A 117 5.64 9.74 11.33
N GLN A 118 4.49 9.12 11.06
CA GLN A 118 3.42 8.91 12.03
C GLN A 118 3.60 7.59 12.79
N LYS A 119 3.19 7.58 14.06
CA LYS A 119 3.36 6.44 14.97
C LYS A 119 2.62 5.19 14.47
N GLU A 120 1.44 5.40 13.92
CA GLU A 120 0.59 4.36 13.32
C GLU A 120 1.33 3.65 12.18
N SER A 121 2.00 4.41 11.31
CA SER A 121 2.80 3.87 10.21
C SER A 121 4.04 3.12 10.69
N GLU A 122 4.76 3.66 11.69
CA GLU A 122 5.94 3.00 12.26
C GLU A 122 5.61 1.62 12.83
N GLU A 123 4.53 1.52 13.63
CA GLU A 123 4.11 0.26 14.25
C GLU A 123 3.53 -0.72 13.22
N ARG A 124 2.67 -0.23 12.31
CA ARG A 124 2.12 -1.02 11.21
C ARG A 124 3.22 -1.65 10.37
N LEU A 125 4.24 -0.87 9.99
CA LEU A 125 5.29 -1.38 9.13
C LEU A 125 6.31 -2.25 9.84
N ALA A 126 6.47 -2.12 11.16
CA ALA A 126 7.17 -3.11 11.95
C ALA A 126 6.48 -4.48 11.85
N ALA A 127 5.15 -4.54 11.97
CA ALA A 127 4.37 -5.77 11.81
C ALA A 127 4.36 -6.27 10.36
N TYR A 128 4.10 -5.38 9.38
CA TYR A 128 4.10 -5.72 7.96
C TYR A 128 5.41 -6.38 7.53
N ASN A 129 6.57 -5.84 7.95
CA ASN A 129 7.87 -6.41 7.59
C ASN A 129 8.20 -7.74 8.30
N GLN A 130 7.44 -8.15 9.31
CA GLN A 130 7.56 -9.48 9.91
C GLN A 130 6.81 -10.55 9.11
N TRP A 131 5.66 -10.19 8.53
CA TRP A 131 4.80 -11.12 7.79
C TRP A 131 5.08 -11.13 6.29
N LEU A 132 5.30 -9.96 5.69
CA LEU A 132 5.44 -9.72 4.25
C LEU A 132 4.39 -10.50 3.42
N PRO A 133 3.14 -10.02 3.39
CA PRO A 133 2.03 -10.75 2.79
C PRO A 133 2.19 -10.91 1.27
N GLN A 134 1.59 -11.97 0.71
CA GLN A 134 1.51 -12.15 -0.74
C GLN A 134 0.40 -11.30 -1.34
N VAL A 135 -0.68 -11.02 -0.59
CA VAL A 135 -1.80 -10.17 -1.02
C VAL A 135 -2.05 -9.11 0.03
N HIS A 136 -2.23 -7.85 -0.39
CA HIS A 136 -2.58 -6.75 0.50
C HIS A 136 -3.74 -5.93 -0.11
N VAL A 137 -4.77 -5.64 0.67
CA VAL A 137 -5.87 -4.75 0.28
C VAL A 137 -5.95 -3.58 1.26
N ASP A 138 -5.99 -2.37 0.74
CA ASP A 138 -6.30 -1.14 1.47
C ASP A 138 -7.74 -0.73 1.17
N PHE A 139 -8.61 -0.76 2.19
CA PHE A 139 -10.04 -0.53 2.06
C PHE A 139 -10.41 0.91 2.41
N HIS A 140 -10.99 1.58 1.42
CA HIS A 140 -11.32 2.99 1.45
C HIS A 140 -12.79 3.26 1.11
N GLU A 141 -13.19 4.52 1.30
CA GLU A 141 -14.40 5.07 0.70
C GLU A 141 -14.12 6.34 -0.11
N GLN A 142 -14.95 6.55 -1.12
CA GLN A 142 -14.91 7.70 -2.01
C GLN A 142 -16.27 8.43 -2.01
N TYR A 143 -16.46 9.39 -2.91
CA TYR A 143 -17.74 10.09 -3.02
C TYR A 143 -18.92 9.13 -3.21
N PHE A 144 -20.04 9.36 -2.52
CA PHE A 144 -21.16 8.42 -2.47
C PHE A 144 -21.92 8.21 -3.79
N ASN A 145 -21.71 9.07 -4.79
CA ASN A 145 -22.22 8.84 -6.16
C ASN A 145 -21.23 8.09 -7.05
N ASN A 146 -20.00 7.82 -6.58
CA ASN A 146 -19.06 6.98 -7.31
C ASN A 146 -19.28 5.53 -6.89
N PRO A 147 -19.62 4.60 -7.81
CA PRO A 147 -19.86 3.21 -7.47
C PRO A 147 -18.58 2.50 -6.99
N TYR A 148 -18.68 1.26 -6.54
CA TYR A 148 -17.52 0.56 -5.94
C TYR A 148 -16.36 0.45 -6.94
N TYR A 149 -15.12 0.63 -6.50
CA TYR A 149 -13.93 0.34 -7.29
C TYR A 149 -13.12 -0.79 -6.67
N PHE A 150 -12.68 -1.70 -7.54
CA PHE A 150 -11.64 -2.67 -7.25
C PHE A 150 -10.70 -2.80 -8.47
N PRO A 151 -9.51 -3.38 -8.31
CA PRO A 151 -8.54 -3.55 -9.40
C PRO A 151 -9.14 -4.26 -10.62
N PRO A 152 -8.58 -4.07 -11.82
CA PRO A 152 -7.25 -3.52 -12.09
C PRO A 152 -7.13 -2.00 -11.88
N ALA A 153 -5.92 -1.56 -11.54
CA ALA A 153 -5.54 -0.15 -11.55
C ALA A 153 -5.41 0.41 -12.97
N ALA A 154 -5.51 1.73 -13.07
CA ALA A 154 -5.25 2.49 -14.29
C ALA A 154 -3.74 2.62 -14.55
N GLU A 155 -3.38 2.93 -15.79
CA GLU A 155 -2.04 3.46 -16.09
C GLU A 155 -1.92 4.88 -15.51
N PRO A 156 -0.71 5.35 -15.13
CA PRO A 156 0.59 4.68 -15.29
C PRO A 156 0.95 3.70 -14.16
N PHE A 157 1.51 2.56 -14.53
CA PHE A 157 2.22 1.70 -13.57
C PHE A 157 3.71 2.07 -13.46
N HIS A 158 4.28 1.99 -12.26
CA HIS A 158 5.74 1.95 -12.16
C HIS A 158 6.29 0.71 -12.89
N GLU A 159 7.36 0.88 -13.67
CA GLU A 159 8.01 -0.18 -14.46
C GLU A 159 8.51 -1.40 -13.65
N VAL A 160 8.62 -1.29 -12.32
CA VAL A 160 9.05 -2.38 -11.44
C VAL A 160 7.94 -3.36 -11.11
N ILE A 161 6.67 -2.99 -11.35
CA ILE A 161 5.52 -3.85 -11.09
C ILE A 161 5.55 -5.02 -12.09
N THR A 162 5.67 -6.22 -11.55
CA THR A 162 5.85 -7.43 -12.35
C THR A 162 4.60 -7.79 -13.17
N PRO A 163 4.74 -8.47 -14.31
CA PRO A 163 3.59 -8.97 -15.07
C PRO A 163 2.66 -9.88 -14.24
N TRP A 164 3.22 -10.67 -13.33
CA TRP A 164 2.43 -11.51 -12.41
C TRP A 164 1.55 -10.68 -11.49
N GLN A 165 2.10 -9.61 -10.88
CA GLN A 165 1.32 -8.74 -10.00
C GLN A 165 0.10 -8.14 -10.72
N ARG A 166 0.30 -7.66 -11.95
CA ARG A 166 -0.79 -7.12 -12.79
C ARG A 166 -1.82 -8.19 -13.17
N THR A 167 -1.36 -9.37 -13.57
CA THR A 167 -2.24 -10.50 -13.91
C THR A 167 -3.08 -10.94 -12.71
N PHE A 168 -2.50 -10.98 -11.51
CA PHE A 168 -3.23 -11.35 -10.31
C PHE A 168 -4.27 -10.29 -9.92
N GLN A 169 -3.96 -8.98 -10.03
CA GLN A 169 -4.96 -7.93 -9.84
C GLN A 169 -6.17 -8.10 -10.76
N LYS A 170 -5.95 -8.50 -12.03
CA LYS A 170 -7.05 -8.81 -12.97
C LYS A 170 -7.88 -10.01 -12.52
N MET A 171 -7.25 -11.08 -12.02
CA MET A 171 -7.96 -12.24 -11.49
C MET A 171 -8.83 -11.88 -10.28
N VAL A 172 -8.31 -11.04 -9.37
CA VAL A 172 -9.05 -10.52 -8.22
C VAL A 172 -10.25 -9.69 -8.69
N GLY A 173 -10.04 -8.74 -9.60
CA GLY A 173 -11.11 -7.93 -10.17
C GLY A 173 -12.22 -8.75 -10.82
N GLN A 174 -11.85 -9.77 -11.60
CA GLN A 174 -12.82 -10.69 -12.21
C GLN A 174 -13.61 -11.50 -11.17
N ASN A 175 -12.96 -11.93 -10.08
CA ASN A 175 -13.66 -12.63 -9.02
C ASN A 175 -14.62 -11.71 -8.25
N ASN A 176 -14.22 -10.47 -7.96
CA ASN A 176 -15.08 -9.47 -7.35
C ASN A 176 -16.29 -9.14 -8.24
N ALA A 177 -16.05 -8.87 -9.53
CA ALA A 177 -17.08 -8.60 -10.53
C ALA A 177 -18.18 -9.66 -10.54
N LYS A 178 -17.82 -10.95 -10.48
CA LYS A 178 -18.81 -12.05 -10.41
C LYS A 178 -19.79 -11.90 -9.25
N TYR A 179 -19.34 -11.45 -8.08
CA TYR A 179 -20.22 -11.24 -6.92
C TYR A 179 -21.03 -9.95 -7.05
N PHE A 180 -20.44 -8.89 -7.56
CA PHE A 180 -21.14 -7.62 -7.77
C PHE A 180 -22.23 -7.76 -8.83
N ASP A 181 -21.92 -8.38 -9.98
CA ASP A 181 -22.87 -8.69 -11.05
C ASP A 181 -24.03 -9.55 -10.54
N LYS A 182 -23.74 -10.57 -9.72
CA LYS A 182 -24.75 -11.45 -9.13
C LYS A 182 -25.74 -10.69 -8.23
N ASN A 183 -25.28 -9.67 -7.53
CA ASN A 183 -26.10 -8.86 -6.62
C ASN A 183 -26.67 -7.60 -7.29
N GLY A 184 -26.31 -7.31 -8.54
CA GLY A 184 -26.72 -6.09 -9.24
C GLY A 184 -26.05 -4.82 -8.71
N TRP A 185 -24.87 -4.93 -8.09
CA TRP A 185 -24.14 -3.78 -7.56
C TRP A 185 -23.26 -3.15 -8.63
N LEU A 186 -23.32 -1.82 -8.74
CA LEU A 186 -22.50 -1.07 -9.67
C LEU A 186 -21.04 -1.00 -9.20
N TYR A 187 -20.12 -1.11 -10.15
CA TYR A 187 -18.69 -0.95 -9.94
C TYR A 187 -17.98 -0.42 -11.20
N PHE A 188 -16.75 0.04 -11.03
CA PHE A 188 -15.85 0.41 -12.13
C PHE A 188 -14.42 -0.10 -11.88
N THR A 189 -13.61 -0.18 -12.94
CA THR A 189 -12.22 -0.65 -12.88
C THR A 189 -11.35 0.06 -13.93
N GLY A 190 -10.04 0.23 -13.68
CA GLY A 190 -9.08 0.65 -14.70
C GLY A 190 -9.11 2.12 -15.13
N GLU A 191 -9.71 3.02 -14.34
CA GLU A 191 -9.96 4.42 -14.76
C GLU A 191 -9.19 5.48 -13.96
N VAL A 192 -9.20 5.43 -12.63
CA VAL A 192 -8.79 6.57 -11.78
C VAL A 192 -7.51 6.34 -10.98
N PHE A 193 -7.37 5.16 -10.38
CA PHE A 193 -6.29 4.90 -9.41
C PHE A 193 -5.09 4.25 -10.09
N ASP A 194 -3.95 4.93 -10.05
CA ASP A 194 -2.67 4.46 -10.59
C ASP A 194 -1.81 3.76 -9.53
N LEU A 195 -0.71 3.11 -9.97
CA LEU A 195 0.25 2.44 -9.08
C LEU A 195 1.66 3.00 -9.28
N PHE A 196 1.79 4.32 -9.28
CA PHE A 196 3.05 5.01 -9.53
C PHE A 196 3.76 5.43 -8.23
N TYR A 197 3.12 6.24 -7.39
CA TYR A 197 3.72 6.81 -6.18
C TYR A 197 3.98 5.74 -5.10
N PRO A 198 5.16 5.66 -4.45
CA PRO A 198 5.52 4.52 -3.58
C PRO A 198 4.94 4.47 -2.18
N SER A 199 4.22 5.51 -1.73
CA SER A 199 3.84 5.66 -0.32
C SER A 199 2.35 5.46 -0.04
N TYR A 200 1.68 4.64 -0.86
CA TYR A 200 0.30 4.18 -0.64
C TYR A 200 0.23 2.77 -0.06
N GLY A 201 -0.92 2.44 0.50
CA GLY A 201 -1.23 1.10 1.01
C GLY A 201 -1.40 0.03 -0.06
N ASP A 202 -1.40 0.37 -1.34
CA ASP A 202 -1.29 -0.59 -2.44
C ASP A 202 0.12 -0.63 -3.05
N THR A 203 0.75 0.53 -3.27
CA THR A 203 2.07 0.61 -3.92
C THR A 203 3.23 0.21 -3.02
N TYR A 204 3.21 0.60 -1.73
CA TYR A 204 4.26 0.15 -0.81
C TYR A 204 4.30 -1.38 -0.72
N PRO A 205 3.17 -2.08 -0.54
CA PRO A 205 3.17 -3.54 -0.62
C PRO A 205 3.63 -4.11 -1.97
N LEU A 206 3.23 -3.51 -3.10
CA LEU A 206 3.69 -3.93 -4.44
C LEU A 206 5.23 -3.86 -4.57
N PHE A 207 5.84 -2.80 -4.05
CA PHE A 207 7.29 -2.60 -4.04
C PHE A 207 8.02 -3.43 -2.97
N ASN A 208 7.25 -4.19 -2.18
CA ASN A 208 7.72 -5.21 -1.25
C ASN A 208 7.23 -6.62 -1.62
N GLY A 209 6.84 -6.84 -2.88
CA GLY A 209 6.57 -8.17 -3.46
C GLY A 209 5.13 -8.67 -3.32
N ALA A 210 4.27 -7.97 -2.59
CA ALA A 210 2.86 -8.32 -2.47
C ALA A 210 2.09 -7.98 -3.76
N ILE A 211 0.87 -8.50 -3.88
CA ILE A 211 -0.17 -7.95 -4.75
C ILE A 211 -0.92 -6.91 -3.92
N GLY A 212 -0.50 -5.65 -3.98
CA GLY A 212 -1.18 -4.54 -3.32
C GLY A 212 -2.33 -3.99 -4.15
N MET A 213 -3.43 -3.63 -3.50
CA MET A 213 -4.70 -3.23 -4.14
C MET A 213 -5.45 -2.21 -3.28
N THR A 214 -6.01 -1.19 -3.92
CA THR A 214 -6.94 -0.23 -3.28
C THR A 214 -8.37 -0.56 -3.67
N TYR A 215 -9.27 -0.62 -2.68
CA TYR A 215 -10.71 -0.80 -2.88
C TYR A 215 -11.44 0.43 -2.39
N GLU A 216 -12.31 1.03 -3.21
CA GLU A 216 -13.02 2.28 -2.88
C GLU A 216 -14.51 2.07 -2.91
N GLN A 217 -15.15 2.13 -1.75
CA GLN A 217 -16.61 2.05 -1.68
C GLN A 217 -17.26 3.44 -1.80
N ALA A 218 -18.36 3.53 -2.55
CA ALA A 218 -19.25 4.68 -2.51
C ALA A 218 -19.53 5.06 -1.05
N GLY A 219 -19.22 6.28 -0.62
CA GLY A 219 -19.35 6.63 0.79
C GLY A 219 -18.76 7.97 1.22
N HIS A 220 -17.86 7.87 2.21
CA HIS A 220 -17.21 8.89 3.02
C HIS A 220 -18.07 9.49 4.14
N SER A 221 -17.49 10.42 4.91
CA SER A 221 -18.14 11.16 5.99
C SER A 221 -19.53 11.75 5.65
N ARG A 222 -19.80 12.13 4.40
CA ARG A 222 -21.11 12.66 3.97
C ARG A 222 -22.20 11.61 3.93
N SER A 223 -21.87 10.32 3.88
CA SER A 223 -22.91 9.30 3.76
C SER A 223 -23.62 8.97 5.07
N GLY A 224 -23.07 9.39 6.22
CA GLY A 224 -23.67 9.11 7.54
C GLY A 224 -24.02 7.63 7.71
N THR A 225 -25.26 7.33 8.13
CA THR A 225 -25.80 5.96 8.13
C THR A 225 -26.62 5.62 6.88
N ALA A 226 -27.08 6.64 6.15
CA ALA A 226 -27.80 6.53 4.89
C ALA A 226 -27.66 7.84 4.12
N VAL A 227 -27.63 7.80 2.79
CA VAL A 227 -27.61 8.99 1.92
C VAL A 227 -28.36 8.71 0.62
N ILE A 228 -29.11 9.70 0.12
CA ILE A 228 -29.71 9.61 -1.22
C ILE A 228 -28.64 9.91 -2.27
N THR A 229 -28.50 9.01 -3.24
CA THR A 229 -27.62 9.14 -4.40
C THR A 229 -28.32 9.89 -5.54
N ASP A 230 -27.56 10.34 -6.54
CA ASP A 230 -28.09 11.14 -7.66
C ASP A 230 -29.09 10.37 -8.55
N ASP A 231 -29.06 9.04 -8.52
CA ASP A 231 -30.03 8.16 -9.18
C ASP A 231 -31.34 7.99 -8.39
N GLY A 232 -31.43 8.59 -7.20
CA GLY A 232 -32.61 8.58 -6.33
C GLY A 232 -32.69 7.38 -5.40
N ASP A 233 -31.71 6.48 -5.39
CA ASP A 233 -31.63 5.38 -4.42
C ASP A 233 -31.06 5.85 -3.08
N THR A 234 -31.13 4.99 -2.05
CA THR A 234 -30.55 5.24 -0.73
C THR A 234 -29.40 4.29 -0.45
N LEU A 235 -28.19 4.82 -0.42
CA LEU A 235 -26.99 4.08 -0.03
C LEU A 235 -26.86 4.05 1.50
N THR A 236 -26.98 2.87 2.12
CA THR A 236 -26.88 2.72 3.58
C THR A 236 -25.48 2.31 4.04
N LEU A 237 -25.17 2.51 5.33
CA LEU A 237 -23.97 1.97 5.95
C LEU A 237 -23.91 0.43 5.84
N PHE A 238 -25.07 -0.24 5.88
CA PHE A 238 -25.15 -1.69 5.70
C PHE A 238 -24.72 -2.10 4.30
N ASP A 239 -25.22 -1.42 3.25
CA ASP A 239 -24.86 -1.73 1.87
C ASP A 239 -23.35 -1.53 1.65
N ARG A 240 -22.81 -0.39 2.12
CA ARG A 240 -21.38 -0.10 2.03
C ARG A 240 -20.52 -1.16 2.74
N ALA A 241 -20.89 -1.53 3.98
CA ALA A 241 -20.17 -2.55 4.72
C ALA A 241 -20.29 -3.93 4.05
N ASN A 242 -21.45 -4.27 3.49
CA ASN A 242 -21.69 -5.53 2.80
C ASN A 242 -20.89 -5.66 1.49
N HIS A 243 -20.71 -4.56 0.74
CA HIS A 243 -19.87 -4.55 -0.45
C HIS A 243 -18.41 -4.80 -0.09
N HIS A 244 -17.87 -4.06 0.89
CA HIS A 244 -16.50 -4.27 1.40
C HIS A 244 -16.30 -5.69 1.94
N TYR A 245 -17.25 -6.19 2.73
CA TYR A 245 -17.25 -7.55 3.24
C TYR A 245 -17.21 -8.60 2.12
N THR A 246 -18.04 -8.44 1.10
CA THR A 246 -18.11 -9.36 -0.05
C THR A 246 -16.80 -9.34 -0.83
N ALA A 247 -16.26 -8.14 -1.09
CA ALA A 247 -14.99 -7.98 -1.77
C ALA A 247 -13.84 -8.62 -0.97
N ALA A 248 -13.80 -8.41 0.36
CA ALA A 248 -12.80 -9.02 1.24
C ALA A 248 -12.82 -10.56 1.20
N LEU A 249 -14.01 -11.18 1.28
CA LEU A 249 -14.13 -12.64 1.19
C LEU A 249 -13.77 -13.15 -0.21
N SER A 250 -14.15 -12.43 -1.26
CA SER A 250 -13.77 -12.74 -2.65
C SER A 250 -12.24 -12.68 -2.85
N THR A 251 -11.55 -11.72 -2.23
CA THR A 251 -10.07 -11.67 -2.24
C THR A 251 -9.46 -12.89 -1.57
N ILE A 252 -9.99 -13.30 -0.41
CA ILE A 252 -9.50 -14.49 0.31
C ILE A 252 -9.75 -15.76 -0.49
N GLU A 253 -10.92 -15.86 -1.15
CA GLU A 253 -11.27 -16.97 -2.03
C GLU A 253 -10.23 -17.16 -3.12
N ILE A 254 -9.96 -16.13 -3.92
CA ILE A 254 -9.05 -16.24 -5.06
C ILE A 254 -7.60 -16.44 -4.58
N ALA A 255 -7.20 -15.82 -3.47
CA ALA A 255 -5.90 -16.05 -2.86
C ALA A 255 -5.72 -17.51 -2.40
N SER A 256 -6.74 -18.12 -1.79
CA SER A 256 -6.73 -19.54 -1.43
C SER A 256 -6.61 -20.43 -2.67
N GLN A 257 -7.37 -20.15 -3.73
CA GLN A 257 -7.34 -20.94 -4.96
C GLN A 257 -6.00 -20.86 -5.70
N LYS A 258 -5.22 -19.79 -5.47
CA LYS A 258 -3.96 -19.47 -6.14
C LYS A 258 -2.76 -19.42 -5.20
N ALA A 259 -2.87 -20.02 -4.01
CA ALA A 259 -1.83 -19.96 -2.99
C ALA A 259 -0.47 -20.47 -3.51
N PRO A 260 -0.38 -21.60 -4.25
CA PRO A 260 0.90 -22.06 -4.80
C PRO A 260 1.53 -21.04 -5.77
N GLU A 261 0.76 -20.47 -6.68
CA GLU A 261 1.27 -19.48 -7.65
C GLU A 261 1.68 -18.16 -6.97
N LEU A 262 0.95 -17.72 -5.94
CA LEU A 262 1.30 -16.56 -5.12
C LEU A 262 2.66 -16.77 -4.45
N ILE A 263 2.86 -17.90 -3.78
CA ILE A 263 4.10 -18.22 -3.06
C ILE A 263 5.26 -18.35 -4.03
N GLN A 264 5.08 -19.07 -5.14
CA GLN A 264 6.11 -19.22 -6.16
C GLN A 264 6.55 -17.87 -6.73
N SER A 265 5.60 -17.00 -7.04
CA SER A 265 5.88 -15.69 -7.63
C SER A 265 6.54 -14.73 -6.64
N PHE A 266 6.08 -14.75 -5.38
CA PHE A 266 6.67 -13.98 -4.29
C PHE A 266 8.13 -14.40 -4.03
N ARG A 267 8.40 -15.71 -4.01
CA ARG A 267 9.77 -16.24 -3.89
C ARG A 267 10.63 -15.83 -5.08
N LYS A 268 10.10 -15.91 -6.30
CA LYS A 268 10.80 -15.48 -7.52
C LYS A 268 11.16 -13.99 -7.44
N TYR A 269 10.26 -13.15 -6.94
CA TYR A 269 10.47 -11.71 -6.74
C TYR A 269 11.72 -11.44 -5.89
N PHE A 270 11.78 -12.01 -4.68
CA PHE A 270 12.92 -11.79 -3.77
C PHE A 270 14.21 -12.48 -4.23
N ASN A 271 14.12 -13.67 -4.81
CA ASN A 271 15.31 -14.36 -5.34
C ASN A 271 15.96 -13.57 -6.48
N THR A 272 15.15 -12.95 -7.34
CA THR A 272 15.64 -12.09 -8.41
C THR A 272 16.32 -10.84 -7.83
N ALA A 273 15.71 -10.21 -6.81
CA ALA A 273 16.26 -9.04 -6.12
C ALA A 273 17.65 -9.30 -5.52
N VAL A 274 17.82 -10.42 -4.79
CA VAL A 274 19.09 -10.76 -4.14
C VAL A 274 20.17 -11.22 -5.12
N ALA A 275 19.80 -11.84 -6.25
CA ALA A 275 20.78 -12.40 -7.18
C ALA A 275 21.64 -11.33 -7.89
N SER A 276 21.03 -10.22 -8.33
CA SER A 276 21.74 -9.21 -9.12
C SER A 276 21.24 -7.77 -8.92
N GLY A 277 20.25 -7.55 -8.07
CA GLY A 277 19.55 -6.28 -7.95
C GLY A 277 18.72 -5.92 -9.20
N ILE A 278 17.72 -5.06 -9.04
CA ILE A 278 16.77 -4.67 -10.08
C ILE A 278 17.19 -3.35 -10.75
N GLY A 279 17.03 -3.28 -12.07
CA GLY A 279 17.30 -2.07 -12.85
C GLY A 279 18.77 -1.83 -13.20
N LYS A 280 19.00 -0.65 -13.77
CA LYS A 280 20.29 -0.19 -14.32
C LYS A 280 21.36 -0.01 -13.24
N TYR A 281 21.02 0.66 -12.15
CA TYR A 281 21.95 0.98 -11.08
C TYR A 281 22.04 -0.17 -10.07
N LYS A 282 23.27 -0.56 -9.72
CA LYS A 282 23.58 -1.69 -8.83
C LYS A 282 24.07 -1.26 -7.46
N SER A 283 24.45 0.00 -7.31
CA SER A 283 24.82 0.57 -6.02
C SER A 283 24.55 2.06 -5.99
N TYR A 284 24.29 2.59 -4.80
CA TYR A 284 24.11 4.02 -4.57
C TYR A 284 25.10 4.46 -3.50
N VAL A 285 25.79 5.57 -3.72
CA VAL A 285 26.78 6.11 -2.78
C VAL A 285 26.31 7.48 -2.30
N ILE A 286 26.14 7.66 -0.99
CA ILE A 286 25.81 8.94 -0.35
C ILE A 286 27.08 9.44 0.35
N LYS A 287 27.48 10.68 0.06
CA LYS A 287 28.68 11.27 0.65
C LYS A 287 28.44 11.60 2.11
N ASN A 288 29.30 11.09 2.97
CA ASN A 288 29.24 11.24 4.41
C ASN A 288 29.96 12.52 4.86
N ASN A 289 29.46 13.66 4.37
CA ASN A 289 30.04 14.96 4.65
C ASN A 289 29.50 15.51 5.98
N GLN A 290 30.36 16.14 6.79
CA GLN A 290 29.98 16.71 8.08
C GLN A 290 28.88 17.78 7.97
N ALA A 291 28.87 18.54 6.88
CA ALA A 291 27.85 19.58 6.62
C ALA A 291 26.44 19.01 6.45
N ASP A 292 26.32 17.74 6.06
CA ASP A 292 25.04 17.09 5.76
C ASP A 292 24.63 16.08 6.84
N LYS A 293 25.36 16.06 7.96
CA LYS A 293 25.26 15.00 8.98
C LYS A 293 23.83 14.75 9.46
N GLU A 294 23.08 15.78 9.82
CA GLU A 294 21.71 15.62 10.32
C GLU A 294 20.77 15.03 9.26
N ARG A 295 20.89 15.50 8.00
CA ARG A 295 20.08 15.01 6.88
C ARG A 295 20.39 13.56 6.55
N ILE A 296 21.67 13.20 6.62
CA ILE A 296 22.14 11.83 6.48
C ILE A 296 21.60 10.95 7.62
N ASP A 297 21.68 11.40 8.87
CA ASP A 297 21.22 10.62 10.03
C ASP A 297 19.71 10.31 9.93
N VAL A 298 18.89 11.28 9.49
CA VAL A 298 17.45 11.07 9.25
C VAL A 298 17.22 10.12 8.07
N LEU A 299 17.96 10.27 6.97
CA LEU A 299 17.87 9.36 5.83
C LEU A 299 18.23 7.92 6.24
N LEU A 300 19.31 7.72 6.99
CA LEU A 300 19.72 6.39 7.46
C LEU A 300 18.65 5.76 8.37
N SER A 301 18.04 6.55 9.26
CA SER A 301 16.91 6.10 10.07
C SER A 301 15.73 5.64 9.20
N LEU A 302 15.41 6.37 8.13
CA LEU A 302 14.39 5.97 7.16
C LEU A 302 14.75 4.66 6.42
N LEU A 303 16.02 4.47 6.06
CA LEU A 303 16.50 3.21 5.47
C LEU A 303 16.34 2.05 6.45
N ASP A 304 16.67 2.24 7.72
CA ASP A 304 16.55 1.23 8.77
C ASP A 304 15.09 0.85 9.05
N LYS A 305 14.18 1.83 9.05
CA LYS A 305 12.73 1.61 9.11
C LYS A 305 12.25 0.74 7.93
N ASN A 306 12.71 1.05 6.72
CA ASN A 306 12.39 0.30 5.50
C ASN A 306 13.22 -0.99 5.27
N LYS A 307 14.07 -1.37 6.23
CA LYS A 307 14.94 -2.56 6.17
C LYS A 307 15.89 -2.56 4.96
N ILE A 308 16.27 -1.36 4.50
CA ILE A 308 17.29 -1.16 3.46
C ILE A 308 18.65 -1.15 4.12
N ARG A 309 19.52 -2.07 3.70
CA ARG A 309 20.87 -2.19 4.25
C ARG A 309 21.85 -1.30 3.51
N TYR A 310 22.79 -0.74 4.27
CA TYR A 310 23.89 0.06 3.79
C TYR A 310 25.17 -0.29 4.58
N ALA A 311 26.32 0.05 4.02
CA ALA A 311 27.62 -0.11 4.65
C ALA A 311 28.47 1.15 4.42
N LYS A 312 29.61 1.28 5.10
CA LYS A 312 30.59 2.31 4.77
C LYS A 312 31.60 1.77 3.78
N GLY A 313 31.97 2.58 2.78
CA GLY A 313 32.90 2.19 1.72
C GLY A 313 33.91 3.28 1.40
N SER A 314 35.02 2.88 0.79
CA SER A 314 36.03 3.78 0.23
C SER A 314 36.54 3.27 -1.11
N GLY A 315 36.81 4.17 -2.06
CA GLY A 315 37.33 3.81 -3.37
C GLY A 315 37.07 4.88 -4.42
N THR A 316 37.09 4.46 -5.68
CA THR A 316 36.76 5.28 -6.84
C THR A 316 35.71 4.55 -7.66
N SER A 317 34.69 5.26 -8.13
CA SER A 317 33.64 4.70 -8.98
C SER A 317 33.19 5.72 -10.02
N LYS A 318 32.40 5.26 -10.99
CA LYS A 318 31.67 6.09 -11.94
C LYS A 318 30.18 5.93 -11.72
N GLY A 319 29.45 7.04 -11.69
CA GLY A 319 28.01 7.01 -11.56
C GLY A 319 27.34 8.34 -11.89
N TYR A 320 26.02 8.28 -11.94
CA TYR A 320 25.15 9.44 -12.13
C TYR A 320 25.17 10.30 -10.86
N ASP A 321 25.65 11.52 -10.97
CA ASP A 321 25.63 12.52 -9.90
C ASP A 321 24.24 13.18 -9.84
N TYR A 322 23.56 13.05 -8.70
CA TYR A 322 22.23 13.60 -8.52
C TYR A 322 22.23 15.12 -8.60
N ILE A 323 23.29 15.81 -8.15
CA ILE A 323 23.33 17.28 -8.11
C ILE A 323 23.58 17.86 -9.50
N THR A 324 24.55 17.31 -10.23
CA THR A 324 24.91 17.84 -11.56
C THR A 324 24.08 17.25 -12.70
N GLY A 325 23.39 16.14 -12.45
CA GLY A 325 22.57 15.42 -13.41
C GLY A 325 23.37 14.69 -14.50
N LYS A 326 24.67 14.45 -14.27
CA LYS A 326 25.64 13.91 -15.25
C LYS A 326 26.38 12.71 -14.70
N GLU A 327 26.82 11.83 -15.60
CA GLU A 327 27.75 10.74 -15.26
C GLU A 327 29.13 11.32 -14.97
N THR A 328 29.72 10.96 -13.82
CA THR A 328 31.05 11.42 -13.42
C THR A 328 31.84 10.33 -12.70
N THR A 329 33.16 10.46 -12.70
CA THR A 329 34.03 9.66 -11.84
C THR A 329 34.21 10.40 -10.52
N PHE A 330 34.02 9.69 -9.42
CA PHE A 330 34.13 10.27 -8.08
C PHE A 330 34.89 9.33 -7.15
N ASN A 331 35.56 9.94 -6.17
CA ASN A 331 36.16 9.21 -5.07
C ASN A 331 35.19 9.21 -3.90
N TYR A 332 35.18 8.13 -3.13
CA TYR A 332 34.40 8.01 -1.92
C TYR A 332 35.27 7.48 -0.78
N LYS A 333 35.08 7.95 0.45
CA LYS A 333 35.90 7.59 1.61
C LYS A 333 35.07 7.67 2.88
N ASP A 334 34.90 6.52 3.55
CA ASP A 334 33.99 6.36 4.68
C ASP A 334 32.55 6.83 4.37
N ASP A 335 32.17 6.73 3.09
CA ASP A 335 30.88 7.14 2.55
C ASP A 335 29.88 6.00 2.63
N ILE A 336 28.59 6.32 2.62
CA ILE A 336 27.52 5.32 2.75
C ILE A 336 27.28 4.68 1.39
N VAL A 337 27.35 3.36 1.34
CA VAL A 337 27.14 2.54 0.14
C VAL A 337 25.91 1.65 0.36
N ILE A 338 24.93 1.79 -0.52
CA ILE A 338 23.74 0.94 -0.60
C ILE A 338 23.92 -0.01 -1.77
N ASN A 339 24.13 -1.29 -1.48
CA ASN A 339 24.15 -2.32 -2.51
C ASN A 339 22.72 -2.70 -2.90
N ALA A 340 22.38 -2.62 -4.19
CA ALA A 340 21.02 -2.92 -4.63
C ALA A 340 20.70 -4.43 -4.61
N ALA A 341 21.69 -5.33 -4.56
CA ALA A 341 21.50 -6.78 -4.51
C ALA A 341 21.14 -7.26 -3.10
N GLN A 342 19.92 -6.93 -2.66
CA GLN A 342 19.36 -7.30 -1.36
C GLN A 342 17.84 -7.47 -1.46
N PRO A 343 17.15 -8.03 -0.44
CA PRO A 343 15.70 -8.29 -0.53
C PRO A 343 14.87 -7.05 -0.91
N LYS A 344 15.26 -5.87 -0.43
CA LYS A 344 14.59 -4.59 -0.72
C LYS A 344 15.00 -3.94 -2.06
N SER A 345 15.59 -4.69 -3.00
CA SER A 345 16.12 -4.14 -4.25
C SER A 345 15.12 -3.32 -5.05
N VAL A 346 13.87 -3.80 -5.16
CA VAL A 346 12.82 -3.08 -5.88
C VAL A 346 12.53 -1.74 -5.20
N LEU A 347 12.25 -1.74 -3.89
CA LEU A 347 12.04 -0.51 -3.14
C LEU A 347 13.23 0.45 -3.23
N ILE A 348 14.47 -0.06 -3.15
CA ILE A 348 15.69 0.75 -3.33
C ILE A 348 15.70 1.40 -4.72
N LYS A 349 15.39 0.64 -5.78
CA LYS A 349 15.32 1.20 -7.13
C LYS A 349 14.31 2.35 -7.18
N VAL A 350 13.11 2.16 -6.66
CA VAL A 350 12.06 3.19 -6.67
C VAL A 350 12.49 4.42 -5.86
N LEU A 351 13.08 4.23 -4.68
CA LEU A 351 13.45 5.31 -3.77
C LEU A 351 14.75 6.03 -4.16
N PHE A 352 15.57 5.45 -5.04
CA PHE A 352 16.83 6.03 -5.48
C PHE A 352 16.91 6.23 -6.99
N GLU A 353 15.88 5.99 -7.79
CA GLU A 353 16.00 6.26 -9.22
C GLU A 353 16.25 7.77 -9.47
N PRO A 354 17.24 8.13 -10.31
CA PRO A 354 17.46 9.54 -10.63
C PRO A 354 16.35 10.15 -11.50
N LYS A 355 15.66 9.30 -12.27
CA LYS A 355 14.56 9.69 -13.15
C LYS A 355 13.50 8.61 -13.14
N SER A 356 12.35 8.93 -12.57
CA SER A 356 11.16 8.08 -12.63
C SER A 356 10.57 8.11 -14.04
N GLN A 357 10.26 6.94 -14.59
CA GLN A 357 9.68 6.82 -15.92
C GLN A 357 8.15 6.90 -15.82
N LEU A 358 7.59 7.94 -16.44
CA LEU A 358 6.15 8.14 -16.56
C LEU A 358 5.74 7.73 -17.97
N VAL A 359 4.83 6.76 -18.06
CA VAL A 359 4.28 6.30 -19.34
C VAL A 359 3.23 7.30 -19.86
N ASP A 360 2.61 8.06 -18.95
CA ASP A 360 1.64 9.11 -19.23
C ASP A 360 1.86 10.32 -18.29
N SER A 361 1.42 11.49 -18.73
CA SER A 361 1.50 12.79 -18.04
C SER A 361 0.46 12.99 -16.93
N VAL A 362 -0.58 12.14 -16.89
CA VAL A 362 -1.61 12.19 -15.85
C VAL A 362 -1.26 11.18 -14.76
N THR A 363 -0.93 11.70 -13.58
CA THR A 363 -0.80 10.92 -12.35
C THR A 363 -1.83 11.37 -11.35
N TYR A 364 -2.28 10.44 -10.51
CA TYR A 364 -3.20 10.71 -9.43
C TYR A 364 -2.59 11.66 -8.39
N ASP A 365 -1.26 11.66 -8.23
CA ASP A 365 -0.58 12.40 -7.15
C ASP A 365 0.90 12.72 -7.48
N ILE A 366 1.78 12.71 -6.47
CA ILE A 366 3.20 13.08 -6.51
C ILE A 366 4.02 12.25 -7.50
N THR A 367 4.91 12.94 -8.22
CA THR A 367 5.87 12.36 -9.19
C THR A 367 7.34 12.49 -8.76
N ALA A 368 7.61 13.00 -7.55
CA ALA A 368 8.96 13.21 -7.02
C ALA A 368 9.11 12.70 -5.58
N TRP A 369 9.90 11.64 -5.39
CA TRP A 369 10.12 10.99 -4.08
C TRP A 369 11.55 10.47 -3.87
N SER A 370 12.42 10.58 -4.88
CA SER A 370 13.77 10.00 -4.83
C SER A 370 14.59 10.62 -3.69
N LEU A 371 15.04 9.76 -2.78
CA LEU A 371 15.57 10.16 -1.47
C LEU A 371 16.78 11.09 -1.56
N PRO A 372 17.75 10.89 -2.48
CA PRO A 372 18.86 11.84 -2.60
C PRO A 372 18.41 13.27 -2.87
N TYR A 373 17.35 13.45 -3.68
CA TYR A 373 16.77 14.77 -3.96
C TYR A 373 15.99 15.31 -2.76
N VAL A 374 15.12 14.51 -2.16
CA VAL A 374 14.28 14.91 -1.02
C VAL A 374 15.13 15.37 0.17
N PHE A 375 16.21 14.65 0.47
CA PHE A 375 17.13 15.01 1.56
C PHE A 375 18.21 16.01 1.14
N GLY A 376 18.32 16.31 -0.16
CA GLY A 376 19.31 17.24 -0.71
C GLY A 376 20.76 16.84 -0.40
N VAL A 377 21.06 15.54 -0.41
CA VAL A 377 22.39 15.01 -0.08
C VAL A 377 23.20 14.73 -1.35
N GLN A 378 24.52 14.94 -1.30
CA GLN A 378 25.39 14.55 -2.41
C GLN A 378 25.42 13.03 -2.53
N ALA A 379 24.92 12.50 -3.66
CA ALA A 379 24.87 11.07 -3.91
C ALA A 379 25.21 10.73 -5.36
N TYR A 380 25.44 9.44 -5.61
CA TYR A 380 25.76 8.89 -6.93
C TYR A 380 25.07 7.55 -7.16
N ALA A 381 24.45 7.35 -8.33
CA ALA A 381 23.89 6.06 -8.75
C ALA A 381 24.88 5.35 -9.68
N CYS A 382 25.36 4.18 -9.27
CA CYS A 382 26.42 3.45 -9.97
C CYS A 382 25.86 2.22 -10.70
N GLU A 383 26.21 2.05 -11.97
CA GLU A 383 25.87 0.84 -12.74
C GLU A 383 26.66 -0.41 -12.27
N GLN A 384 27.76 -0.18 -11.57
CA GLN A 384 28.61 -1.24 -11.03
C GLN A 384 28.24 -1.58 -9.59
N LYS A 385 28.43 -2.85 -9.22
CA LYS A 385 28.29 -3.29 -7.83
C LYS A 385 29.48 -2.79 -7.02
N ILE A 386 29.20 -2.05 -5.95
CA ILE A 386 30.17 -1.66 -4.92
C ILE A 386 29.88 -2.54 -3.70
N ASN A 387 30.91 -3.24 -3.22
CA ASN A 387 30.81 -4.14 -2.07
C ASN A 387 31.08 -3.41 -0.77
#